data_AF-A0A177EDS2-F1
#
_entry.id   AF-A0A177EDS2-F1
#
_cell.length_a   1.000
_cell.length_b   1.000
_cell.length_c   1.000
_cell.angle_alpha   90.00
_cell.angle_beta   90.00
_cell.angle_gamma   90.00
#
_symmetry.space_group_name_H-M   'P 1'
#
loop_
_entity.id
_entity.type
_entity.pdbx_description
1 polymer ?
#
loop_
_entity_poly.entity_id
_entity_poly.type
_entity_poly.pdbx_seq_one_letter_code
_entity_poly.pdbx_strand_id
1 'polypeptide(L)'
;MRHLYQLQERGDISKEGLSPGDIEELRKALVLLGLRLNQWYTGQTLVATSPAIQGTVNDYGIAALDILGTIAASPKGVASTELRMCPITQDLVRDRWIEVRDQRLRLTKRTMIEKAELLSKTCQIDICSFCNILNEEGNLPHERCYDLATTTEPPEHRP
;
A
#
# COMPACT_ATOMS: atom_id res chain seq x y z
N MET A 1 -3.65 -20.06 10.59
CA MET A 1 -3.87 -19.17 11.76
C MET A 1 -2.74 -18.17 11.98
N ARG A 2 -1.46 -18.56 12.14
CA ARG A 2 -0.33 -17.62 12.40
C ARG A 2 -0.21 -16.46 11.38
N HIS A 3 -0.43 -16.73 10.10
CA HIS A 3 -0.34 -15.70 9.04
C HIS A 3 -1.50 -14.70 9.04
N LEU A 4 -2.70 -15.11 9.48
CA LEU A 4 -3.82 -14.17 9.68
C LEU A 4 -3.52 -13.21 10.83
N TYR A 5 -2.94 -13.70 11.93
CA TYR A 5 -2.47 -12.83 13.01
C TYR A 5 -1.40 -11.84 12.54
N GLN A 6 -0.42 -12.30 11.76
CA GLN A 6 0.61 -11.41 11.21
C GLN A 6 0.02 -10.35 10.27
N LEU A 7 -0.93 -10.72 9.41
CA LEU A 7 -1.68 -9.77 8.58
C LEU A 7 -2.50 -8.81 9.45
N GLN A 8 -3.13 -9.29 10.51
CA GLN A 8 -3.90 -8.46 11.43
C GLN A 8 -3.01 -7.50 12.23
N GLU A 9 -1.77 -7.87 12.56
CA GLU A 9 -0.82 -7.07 13.34
C GLU A 9 0.00 -6.09 12.49
N ARG A 10 0.38 -6.50 11.28
CA ARG A 10 1.31 -5.72 10.43
C ARG A 10 0.66 -5.13 9.18
N GLY A 11 -0.48 -5.67 8.76
CA GLY A 11 -1.13 -5.31 7.49
C GLY A 11 -0.50 -5.97 6.26
N ASP A 12 0.68 -6.59 6.41
CA ASP A 12 1.36 -7.31 5.35
C ASP A 12 2.13 -8.54 5.89
N ILE A 13 2.41 -9.50 5.00
CA ILE A 13 3.20 -10.70 5.28
C ILE A 13 4.13 -11.05 4.11
N SER A 14 5.27 -11.67 4.44
CA SER A 14 6.14 -12.28 3.44
C SER A 14 5.48 -13.52 2.83
N LYS A 15 5.70 -13.74 1.53
CA LYS A 15 5.35 -14.99 0.83
C LYS A 15 6.35 -16.11 1.08
N GLU A 16 7.48 -15.81 1.72
CA GLU A 16 8.49 -16.81 2.06
C GLU A 16 7.88 -17.91 2.92
N GLY A 17 8.00 -19.16 2.46
CA GLY A 17 7.44 -20.33 3.13
C GLY A 17 5.93 -20.53 2.96
N LEU A 18 5.22 -19.68 2.19
CA LEU A 18 3.81 -19.88 1.86
C LEU A 18 3.65 -20.67 0.56
N SER A 19 2.86 -21.75 0.61
CA SER A 19 2.43 -22.45 -0.59
C SER A 19 1.30 -21.69 -1.31
N PRO A 20 1.04 -21.95 -2.60
CA PRO A 20 -0.12 -21.40 -3.29
C PRO A 20 -1.46 -21.72 -2.59
N GLY A 21 -1.57 -22.88 -1.95
CA GLY A 21 -2.74 -23.27 -1.16
C GLY A 21 -2.95 -22.36 0.04
N ASP A 22 -1.89 -22.06 0.80
CA ASP A 22 -1.95 -21.16 1.96
C ASP A 22 -2.42 -19.75 1.57
N ILE A 23 -1.95 -19.25 0.42
CA ILE A 23 -2.32 -17.93 -0.09
C ILE A 23 -3.81 -17.89 -0.45
N GLU A 24 -4.33 -18.95 -1.06
CA GLU A 24 -5.74 -19.05 -1.42
C GLU A 24 -6.65 -19.18 -0.19
N GLU A 25 -6.23 -19.93 0.82
CA GLU A 25 -6.94 -19.99 2.11
C GLU A 25 -6.97 -18.64 2.81
N LEU A 26 -5.84 -17.92 2.83
CA LEU A 26 -5.76 -16.56 3.38
C LEU A 26 -6.70 -15.61 2.63
N ARG A 27 -6.72 -15.68 1.29
CA ARG A 27 -7.62 -14.88 0.47
C ARG A 27 -9.08 -15.15 0.85
N LYS A 28 -9.49 -16.42 0.93
CA LYS A 28 -10.86 -16.80 1.32
C LYS A 28 -11.23 -16.30 2.70
N ALA A 29 -10.34 -16.46 3.68
CA ALA A 29 -10.56 -15.99 5.04
C ALA A 29 -10.71 -14.46 5.11
N LEU A 30 -9.90 -13.71 4.37
CA LEU A 30 -9.97 -12.25 4.33
C LEU A 30 -11.24 -11.74 3.66
N VAL A 31 -11.72 -12.42 2.61
CA VAL A 31 -12.99 -12.06 1.95
C VAL A 31 -14.16 -12.13 2.93
N LEU A 32 -14.19 -13.11 3.84
CA LEU A 32 -15.20 -13.20 4.91
C LEU A 32 -15.16 -12.02 5.88
N LEU A 33 -13.99 -11.38 6.03
CA LEU A 33 -13.78 -10.19 6.86
C LEU A 33 -13.99 -8.88 6.08
N GLY A 34 -14.43 -8.96 4.81
CA GLY A 34 -14.59 -7.81 3.93
C GLY A 34 -13.27 -7.21 3.46
N LEU A 35 -12.16 -7.98 3.53
CA LEU A 35 -10.83 -7.55 3.11
C LEU A 35 -10.41 -8.23 1.79
N ARG A 36 -9.44 -7.61 1.11
CA ARG A 36 -8.78 -8.13 -0.10
C ARG A 36 -7.32 -8.43 0.21
N LEU A 37 -6.79 -9.46 -0.43
CA LEU A 37 -5.37 -9.82 -0.36
C LEU A 37 -4.69 -9.40 -1.66
N ASN A 38 -3.83 -8.39 -1.58
CA ASN A 38 -3.13 -7.83 -2.73
C ASN A 38 -1.66 -8.23 -2.69
N GLN A 39 -1.04 -8.27 -3.87
CA GLN A 39 0.39 -8.48 -3.98
C GLN A 39 1.10 -7.13 -4.00
N TRP A 40 2.11 -6.95 -3.14
CA TRP A 40 3.02 -5.80 -3.25
C TRP A 40 3.76 -5.86 -4.59
N TYR A 41 4.15 -4.74 -5.19
CA TYR A 41 4.72 -4.72 -6.55
C TYR A 41 5.97 -5.61 -6.71
N THR A 42 6.74 -5.79 -5.63
CA THR A 42 7.89 -6.72 -5.60
C THR A 42 7.50 -8.20 -5.71
N GLY A 43 6.23 -8.55 -5.56
CA GLY A 43 5.74 -9.91 -5.64
C GLY A 43 6.13 -10.86 -4.51
N GLN A 44 6.88 -10.38 -3.50
CA GLN A 44 7.33 -11.15 -2.34
C GLN A 44 6.51 -10.89 -1.07
N THR A 45 5.68 -9.86 -1.06
CA THR A 45 4.83 -9.49 0.08
C THR A 45 3.36 -9.53 -0.33
N LEU A 46 2.51 -10.02 0.55
CA LEU A 46 1.06 -9.91 0.46
C LEU A 46 0.57 -8.83 1.45
N VAL A 47 -0.36 -8.00 1.03
CA VAL A 47 -0.90 -6.87 1.79
C VAL A 47 -2.41 -7.02 1.90
N ALA A 48 -2.93 -7.00 3.12
CA ALA A 48 -4.38 -6.97 3.34
C ALA A 48 -4.89 -5.54 3.19
N THR A 49 -5.92 -5.36 2.36
CA THR A 49 -6.56 -4.05 2.18
C THR A 49 -8.06 -4.13 2.33
N SER A 50 -8.68 -3.01 2.67
CA SER A 50 -10.12 -2.84 2.62
C SER A 50 -10.54 -2.39 1.21
N PRO A 51 -11.73 -2.78 0.73
CA PRO A 51 -12.32 -2.16 -0.44
C PRO A 51 -12.51 -0.66 -0.20
N ALA A 52 -12.34 0.15 -1.24
CA ALA A 52 -12.52 1.58 -1.14
C ALA A 52 -13.96 1.90 -0.70
N ILE A 53 -14.11 2.56 0.44
CA ILE A 53 -15.39 3.10 0.90
C ILE A 53 -15.49 4.52 0.36
N GLN A 54 -16.49 4.77 -0.48
CA GLN A 54 -16.84 6.11 -0.91
C GLN A 54 -17.62 6.82 0.21
N GLY A 55 -17.21 8.04 0.53
CA GLY A 55 -17.85 8.86 1.56
C GLY A 55 -17.34 10.28 1.52
N THR A 56 -18.11 11.20 2.11
CA THR A 56 -17.72 12.60 2.25
C THR A 56 -16.56 12.72 3.23
N VAL A 57 -15.52 13.45 2.85
CA VAL A 57 -14.39 13.76 3.71
C VAL A 57 -14.81 14.88 4.67
N ASN A 58 -14.72 14.64 5.97
CA ASN A 58 -14.91 15.68 7.00
C ASN A 58 -13.60 16.44 7.26
N ASP A 59 -13.64 17.51 8.06
CA ASP A 59 -12.45 18.33 8.35
C ASP A 59 -11.25 17.51 8.88
N TYR A 60 -11.54 16.49 9.72
CA TYR A 60 -10.52 15.54 10.17
C TYR A 60 -9.91 14.76 9.01
N GLY A 61 -10.75 14.26 8.09
CA GLY A 61 -10.32 13.56 6.89
C GLY A 61 -9.50 14.44 5.96
N ILE A 62 -9.82 15.73 5.85
CA ILE A 62 -9.03 16.69 5.05
C ILE A 62 -7.63 16.83 5.65
N ALA A 63 -7.54 17.11 6.95
CA ALA A 63 -6.25 17.24 7.63
C ALA A 63 -5.43 15.93 7.61
N ALA A 64 -6.10 14.77 7.71
CA ALA A 64 -5.46 13.48 7.53
C ALA A 64 -4.89 13.32 6.11
N LEU A 65 -5.63 13.72 5.08
CA LEU A 65 -5.16 13.69 3.69
C LEU A 65 -3.98 14.62 3.45
N ASP A 66 -3.97 15.82 4.05
CA ASP A 66 -2.83 16.74 3.95
C ASP A 66 -1.56 16.13 4.55
N ILE A 67 -1.67 15.46 5.71
CA ILE A 67 -0.54 14.75 6.33
C ILE A 67 -0.05 13.60 5.44
N LEU A 68 -0.97 12.78 4.94
CA LEU A 68 -0.64 11.67 4.05
C LEU A 68 0.02 12.17 2.76
N GLY A 69 -0.49 13.26 2.19
CA GLY A 69 0.06 13.91 1.00
C GLY A 69 1.46 14.46 1.22
N THR A 70 1.69 15.13 2.36
CA THR A 70 3.01 15.63 2.75
C THR A 70 4.02 14.50 2.87
N ILE A 71 3.63 13.36 3.45
CA ILE A 71 4.49 12.19 3.56
C ILE A 71 4.75 11.57 2.19
N ALA A 72 3.71 11.44 1.37
CA ALA A 72 3.78 10.85 0.04
C ALA A 72 4.68 11.65 -0.91
N ALA A 73 4.70 12.99 -0.80
CA ALA A 73 5.57 13.87 -1.57
C ALA A 73 7.05 13.82 -1.13
N SER A 74 7.38 13.06 -0.08
CA SER A 74 8.73 12.94 0.46
C SER A 74 9.24 11.50 0.30
N PRO A 75 10.08 11.19 -0.71
CA PRO A 75 10.58 9.83 -0.95
C PRO A 75 11.39 9.25 0.23
N LYS A 76 11.98 10.11 1.05
CA LYS A 76 12.72 9.68 2.26
C LYS A 76 11.82 9.56 3.49
N GLY A 77 10.55 9.92 3.39
CA GLY A 77 9.64 10.17 4.49
C GLY A 77 9.89 11.52 5.17
N VAL A 78 8.97 11.92 6.05
CA VAL A 78 9.01 13.21 6.78
C VAL A 78 9.65 13.00 8.15
N ALA A 79 10.37 13.97 8.73
CA ALA A 79 11.00 13.75 10.03
C ALA A 79 9.93 13.59 11.12
N SER A 80 10.01 12.54 11.95
CA SER A 80 8.95 12.25 12.93
C SER A 80 8.79 13.34 14.00
N THR A 81 9.86 14.11 14.27
CA THR A 81 9.84 15.26 15.17
C THR A 81 8.91 16.37 14.70
N GLU A 82 8.65 16.47 13.40
CA GLU A 82 7.82 17.54 12.82
C GLU A 82 6.33 17.33 13.10
N LEU A 83 5.89 16.08 13.28
CA LEU A 83 4.47 15.74 13.36
C LEU A 83 4.08 14.85 14.56
N ARG A 84 5.04 14.43 15.40
CA ARG A 84 4.79 13.51 16.55
C ARG A 84 3.78 14.04 17.57
N MET A 85 3.63 15.35 17.68
CA MET A 85 2.70 15.99 18.62
C MET A 85 1.30 16.21 18.03
N CYS A 86 1.12 15.97 16.73
CA CYS A 86 -0.18 16.09 16.07
C CYS A 86 -1.07 14.88 16.41
N PRO A 87 -2.26 15.08 17.02
CA PRO A 87 -3.16 13.98 17.34
C PRO A 87 -3.58 13.17 16.10
N ILE A 88 -3.80 13.85 14.97
CA ILE A 88 -4.16 13.20 13.71
C ILE A 88 -3.02 12.30 13.23
N THR A 89 -1.76 12.72 13.34
CA THR A 89 -0.61 11.88 13.01
C THR A 89 -0.53 10.65 13.93
N GLN A 90 -0.80 10.81 15.23
CA GLN A 90 -0.81 9.69 16.18
C GLN A 90 -1.92 8.69 15.85
N ASP A 91 -3.11 9.18 15.49
CA ASP A 91 -4.23 8.37 15.02
C ASP A 91 -3.87 7.62 13.73
N LEU A 92 -3.26 8.30 12.76
CA LEU A 92 -2.79 7.67 11.51
C LEU A 92 -1.73 6.58 11.75
N VAL A 93 -0.84 6.76 12.74
CA VAL A 93 0.12 5.71 13.15
C VAL A 93 -0.60 4.55 13.80
N ARG A 94 -1.50 4.82 14.76
CA ARG A 94 -2.26 3.79 15.48
C ARG A 94 -3.11 2.95 14.53
N ASP A 95 -3.73 3.61 13.55
CA ASP A 95 -4.61 2.98 12.56
C ASP A 95 -3.82 2.43 11.35
N ARG A 96 -2.48 2.55 11.38
CA ARG A 96 -1.52 1.98 10.44
C ARG A 96 -1.63 2.49 9.01
N TRP A 97 -2.03 3.76 8.88
CA TRP A 97 -1.94 4.49 7.62
C TRP A 97 -0.51 5.00 7.37
N ILE A 98 0.23 5.27 8.43
CA ILE A 98 1.65 5.66 8.36
C ILE A 98 2.45 4.87 9.39
N GLU A 99 3.74 4.72 9.15
CA GLU A 99 4.68 4.06 10.06
C GLU A 99 5.84 4.99 10.41
N VAL A 100 6.46 4.75 11.57
CA VAL A 100 7.70 5.42 11.98
C VAL A 100 8.85 4.45 11.74
N ARG A 101 9.73 4.78 10.81
CA ARG A 101 10.94 4.01 10.51
C ARG A 101 12.13 4.95 10.42
N ASP A 102 13.21 4.60 11.11
CA ASP A 102 14.45 5.42 11.14
C ASP A 102 14.20 6.88 11.53
N GLN A 103 13.30 7.09 12.51
CA GLN A 103 12.83 8.40 12.98
C GLN A 103 12.09 9.24 11.91
N ARG A 104 11.65 8.63 10.80
CA ARG A 104 10.87 9.27 9.75
C ARG A 104 9.49 8.64 9.62
N LEU A 105 8.49 9.45 9.31
CA LEU A 105 7.14 9.04 8.97
C LEU A 105 7.10 8.63 7.50
N ARG A 106 6.52 7.47 7.22
CA ARG A 106 6.35 6.92 5.87
C ARG A 106 4.96 6.37 5.70
N LEU A 107 4.46 6.34 4.46
CA LEU A 107 3.23 5.62 4.16
C LEU A 107 3.44 4.12 4.33
N THR A 108 2.44 3.43 4.87
CA THR A 108 2.46 1.96 4.85
C THR A 108 2.11 1.44 3.45
N LYS A 109 2.49 0.18 3.15
CA LYS A 109 2.09 -0.50 1.90
C LYS A 109 0.58 -0.49 1.68
N ARG A 110 -0.19 -0.63 2.77
CA ARG A 110 -1.65 -0.57 2.76
C ARG A 110 -2.12 0.79 2.23
N THR A 111 -1.58 1.88 2.75
CA THR A 111 -1.96 3.24 2.32
C THR A 111 -1.61 3.50 0.86
N MET A 112 -0.42 3.06 0.45
CA MET A 112 0.02 3.19 -0.96
C MET A 112 -0.85 2.41 -1.95
N ILE A 113 -1.62 1.42 -1.49
CA ILE A 113 -2.61 0.69 -2.30
C ILE A 113 -3.99 1.33 -2.15
N GLU A 114 -4.51 1.44 -0.92
CA GLU A 114 -5.90 1.86 -0.66
C GLU A 114 -6.18 3.32 -0.99
N LYS A 115 -5.16 4.17 -0.90
CA LYS A 115 -5.28 5.63 -1.11
C LYS A 115 -4.53 6.12 -2.33
N ALA A 116 -4.02 5.22 -3.18
CA ALA A 116 -3.26 5.57 -4.39
C ALA A 116 -3.97 6.64 -5.23
N GLU A 117 -5.22 6.38 -5.65
CA GLU A 117 -6.00 7.32 -6.47
C GLU A 117 -6.28 8.64 -5.77
N LEU A 118 -6.59 8.59 -4.48
CA LEU A 118 -6.93 9.79 -3.71
C LEU A 118 -5.71 10.68 -3.53
N LEU A 119 -4.58 10.10 -3.09
CA LEU A 119 -3.32 10.82 -2.95
C LEU A 119 -2.78 11.30 -4.30
N SER A 120 -2.98 10.54 -5.36
CA SER A 120 -2.59 10.97 -6.70
C SER A 120 -3.36 12.21 -7.15
N LYS A 121 -4.70 12.21 -6.98
CA LYS A 121 -5.55 13.35 -7.34
C LYS A 121 -5.27 14.57 -6.45
N THR A 122 -5.09 14.36 -5.15
CA THR A 122 -4.95 15.46 -4.18
C THR A 122 -3.54 16.03 -4.17
N CYS A 123 -2.51 15.20 -4.38
CA CYS A 123 -1.11 15.57 -4.17
C CYS A 123 -0.29 15.56 -5.46
N GLN A 124 -0.91 15.26 -6.61
CA GLN A 124 -0.25 15.17 -7.93
C GLN A 124 0.91 14.18 -7.94
N ILE A 125 0.78 13.11 -7.16
CA ILE A 125 1.75 12.02 -7.13
C ILE A 125 1.28 10.98 -8.13
N ASP A 126 2.20 10.49 -8.93
CA ASP A 126 1.84 9.55 -9.98
C ASP A 126 1.59 8.15 -9.43
N ILE A 127 0.88 7.35 -10.23
CA ILE A 127 0.58 5.95 -9.94
C ILE A 127 1.26 5.10 -10.99
N CYS A 128 1.88 4.00 -10.58
CA CYS A 128 2.41 3.02 -11.51
C CYS A 128 1.29 2.44 -12.40
N SER A 129 1.41 2.60 -13.71
CA SER A 129 0.43 2.18 -14.72
C SER A 129 0.15 0.66 -14.78
N PHE A 130 1.02 -0.17 -14.20
CA PHE A 130 0.85 -1.63 -14.19
C PHE A 130 0.21 -2.16 -12.91
N CYS A 131 0.66 -1.69 -11.74
CA CYS A 131 0.20 -2.23 -10.45
C CYS A 131 -0.79 -1.32 -9.73
N ASN A 132 -1.05 -0.12 -10.25
CA ASN A 132 -1.91 0.89 -9.65
C ASN A 132 -1.52 1.30 -8.22
N ILE A 133 -0.24 1.16 -7.87
CA ILE A 133 0.34 1.58 -6.58
C ILE A 133 1.00 2.95 -6.78
N LEU A 134 0.89 3.81 -5.77
CA LEU A 134 1.51 5.13 -5.74
C LEU A 134 3.03 5.02 -5.98
N ASN A 135 3.55 5.81 -6.92
CA ASN A 135 4.96 5.83 -7.25
C ASN A 135 5.61 7.11 -6.70
N GLU A 136 6.68 6.94 -5.93
CA GLU A 136 7.47 8.04 -5.38
C GLU A 136 8.39 8.70 -6.43
N GLU A 137 8.56 8.08 -7.60
CA GLU A 137 9.43 8.51 -8.71
C GLU A 137 8.69 9.08 -9.93
N GLY A 138 7.35 9.19 -9.89
CA GLY A 138 6.53 9.71 -10.99
C GLY A 138 5.80 8.63 -11.80
N ASN A 139 5.20 8.98 -12.97
CA ASN A 139 4.34 8.10 -13.78
C ASN A 139 5.13 7.05 -14.57
N LEU A 140 6.18 6.55 -13.93
CA LEU A 140 6.99 5.47 -14.43
C LEU A 140 6.47 4.17 -13.83
N PRO A 141 6.47 3.07 -14.59
CA PRO A 141 6.41 1.73 -14.03
C PRO A 141 7.42 1.56 -12.89
N HIS A 142 7.04 0.91 -11.79
CA HIS A 142 8.06 0.36 -10.89
C HIS A 142 8.96 -0.56 -11.72
N GLU A 143 10.29 -0.48 -11.54
CA GLU A 143 11.27 -1.25 -12.32
C GLU A 143 10.87 -2.73 -12.48
N ARG A 144 10.50 -3.36 -11.37
CA ARG A 144 10.04 -4.76 -11.37
C ARG A 144 8.69 -5.01 -12.05
N CYS A 145 7.80 -4.01 -12.09
CA CYS A 145 6.57 -4.09 -12.88
C CYS A 145 6.86 -4.00 -14.38
N TYR A 146 7.86 -3.20 -14.77
CA TYR A 146 8.31 -3.09 -16.15
C TYR A 146 8.91 -4.43 -16.63
N ASP A 147 9.82 -5.01 -15.86
CA ASP A 147 10.47 -6.30 -16.19
C ASP A 147 9.46 -7.45 -16.35
N LEU A 148 8.42 -7.47 -15.51
CA LEU A 148 7.34 -8.46 -15.60
C LEU A 148 6.48 -8.28 -16.86
N ALA A 149 6.27 -7.04 -17.32
CA ALA A 149 5.52 -6.76 -18.53
C ALA A 149 6.32 -7.11 -19.81
N THR A 150 7.65 -6.93 -19.77
CA THR A 150 8.54 -7.25 -20.90
C THR A 150 8.90 -8.73 -21.00
N THR A 151 8.76 -9.50 -19.91
CA THR A 151 9.01 -10.96 -19.90
C THR A 151 7.78 -11.80 -20.27
N THR A 152 6.59 -11.19 -20.31
CA THR A 152 5.41 -11.77 -20.96
C THR A 152 5.45 -11.49 -22.47
N GLU A 153 6.39 -12.10 -23.19
CA GLU A 153 6.23 -12.24 -24.64
C GLU A 153 4.99 -13.11 -24.93
N PRO A 154 4.17 -12.80 -25.94
CA PRO A 154 3.09 -13.69 -26.35
C PRO A 154 3.70 -15.02 -26.79
N PRO A 155 3.02 -16.17 -26.58
CA PRO A 155 3.52 -17.44 -27.08
C PRO A 155 3.72 -17.29 -28.59
N GLU A 156 4.98 -17.39 -29.03
CA GLU A 156 5.33 -17.50 -30.44
C GLU A 156 4.46 -18.60 -31.04
N HIS A 157 3.60 -18.23 -31.98
CA HIS A 157 3.03 -19.18 -32.91
C HIS A 157 4.19 -19.83 -33.67
N ARG A 158 4.65 -20.98 -33.19
CA ARG A 158 5.49 -21.87 -33.98
C ARG A 158 4.57 -22.66 -34.92
N PRO A 159 4.81 -22.61 -36.24
CA PRO A 159 4.17 -23.53 -37.18
C PRO A 159 4.60 -24.98 -36.94
#